data_AF-A0A6B4JKJ9-F1
#
_entry.id   AF-A0A6B4JKJ9-F1
#
_cell.length_a   1.000
_cell.length_b   1.000
_cell.length_c   1.000
_cell.angle_alpha   90.00
_cell.angle_beta   90.00
_cell.angle_gamma   90.00
#
_symmetry.space_group_name_H-M   'P 1'
#
loop_
_entity.id
_entity.type
_entity.pdbx_description
1 polymer ?
#
loop_
_entity_poly.entity_id
_entity_poly.type
_entity_poly.pdbx_seq_one_letter_code
_entity_poly.pdbx_strand_id
1 'polypeptide(L)'
;MNIENENLNNLIKEVYDKEEFIYIDEEINKEHGLMNESPARLAENKIFILKTLSNEEKMEAIAHEVGHVLLMNRKLIGVSIYHSYQHNFFAAMLNNLISHKELIEVLKNEFNIGSIMHLKLQKEALLNKSIENRIHNASSEEELYGIGFQLYDICRTTGEIYNAEIEKLINSNECVNKSFKASKMYLNDINSSMDEEEQIKRVIYMFKELSMLELITSFDCVDVYMKENVIDLVKQKVGELFRENKI
;
A
#
# COMPACT_ATOMS: atom_id res chain seq x y z
N MET A 1 -9.08 -13.90 28.53
CA MET A 1 -8.87 -12.91 27.46
C MET A 1 -7.94 -13.56 26.46
N ASN A 2 -8.28 -13.62 25.17
CA ASN A 2 -7.42 -14.25 24.16
C ASN A 2 -6.12 -13.44 24.03
N ILE A 3 -4.95 -14.11 23.95
CA ILE A 3 -3.62 -13.46 23.88
C ILE A 3 -3.55 -12.45 22.73
N GLU A 4 -4.19 -12.75 21.60
CA GLU A 4 -4.27 -11.86 20.43
C GLU A 4 -5.00 -10.54 20.72
N ASN A 5 -6.03 -10.55 21.58
CA ASN A 5 -6.72 -9.33 22.00
C ASN A 5 -5.83 -8.45 22.89
N GLU A 6 -5.00 -9.04 23.73
CA GLU A 6 -4.07 -8.29 24.59
C GLU A 6 -2.97 -7.63 23.74
N ASN A 7 -2.43 -8.35 22.76
CA ASN A 7 -1.42 -7.83 21.84
C ASN A 7 -1.96 -6.71 20.94
N LEU A 8 -3.18 -6.85 20.43
CA LEU A 8 -3.83 -5.79 19.65
C LEU A 8 -4.06 -4.53 20.50
N ASN A 9 -4.52 -4.68 21.73
CA ASN A 9 -4.71 -3.55 22.64
C ASN A 9 -3.38 -2.85 22.97
N ASN A 10 -2.28 -3.60 23.07
CA ASN A 10 -0.96 -3.00 23.27
C ASN A 10 -0.51 -2.20 22.03
N LEU A 11 -0.69 -2.76 20.83
CA LEU A 11 -0.41 -2.06 19.56
C LEU A 11 -1.23 -0.77 19.44
N ILE A 12 -2.53 -0.82 19.70
CA ILE A 12 -3.42 0.36 19.65
C ILE A 12 -2.93 1.43 20.63
N LYS A 13 -2.63 1.07 21.88
CA LYS A 13 -2.12 2.01 22.89
C LYS A 13 -0.78 2.64 22.51
N GLU A 14 0.09 1.89 21.85
CA GLU A 14 1.41 2.37 21.43
C GLU A 14 1.31 3.38 20.28
N VAL A 15 0.33 3.21 19.39
CA VAL A 15 0.36 3.82 18.05
C VAL A 15 -0.82 4.75 17.79
N TYR A 16 -1.96 4.54 18.44
CA TYR A 16 -3.24 5.08 18.02
C TYR A 16 -4.08 5.55 19.22
N ASP A 17 -3.71 6.72 19.76
CA ASP A 17 -4.33 7.36 20.93
C ASP A 17 -5.79 7.85 20.69
N LYS A 18 -6.29 7.75 19.45
CA LYS A 18 -7.64 8.15 19.04
C LYS A 18 -8.44 6.93 18.61
N GLU A 19 -8.90 6.12 19.56
CA GLU A 19 -9.67 4.87 19.34
C GLU A 19 -11.06 5.07 18.67
N GLU A 20 -11.14 5.70 17.49
CA GLU A 20 -12.37 5.76 16.71
C GLU A 20 -12.40 4.64 15.66
N PHE A 21 -12.82 3.45 16.10
CA PHE A 21 -13.18 2.33 15.24
C PHE A 21 -14.65 2.45 14.83
N ILE A 22 -14.92 2.53 13.53
CA ILE A 22 -16.28 2.65 12.99
C ILE A 22 -16.63 1.39 12.22
N TYR A 23 -17.63 0.66 12.70
CA TYR A 23 -18.15 -0.53 12.04
C TYR A 23 -19.25 -0.15 11.05
N ILE A 24 -19.00 -0.42 9.77
CA ILE A 24 -19.84 -0.01 8.64
C ILE A 24 -20.64 -1.21 8.13
N ASP A 25 -21.95 -1.04 7.99
CA ASP A 25 -22.83 -2.03 7.36
C ASP A 25 -22.57 -2.11 5.84
N GLU A 26 -22.74 -3.29 5.24
CA GLU A 26 -22.44 -3.53 3.82
C GLU A 26 -23.24 -2.63 2.87
N GLU A 27 -24.42 -2.18 3.28
CA GLU A 27 -25.32 -1.32 2.48
C GLU A 27 -24.74 0.07 2.21
N ILE A 28 -23.84 0.57 3.07
CA ILE A 28 -23.21 1.90 2.95
C ILE A 28 -21.69 1.82 2.76
N ASN A 29 -21.15 0.61 2.53
CA ASN A 29 -19.70 0.39 2.44
C ASN A 29 -19.01 1.20 1.32
N LYS A 30 -19.70 1.40 0.18
CA LYS A 30 -19.20 2.16 -0.97
C LYS A 30 -18.98 3.64 -0.66
N GLU A 31 -19.80 4.23 0.22
CA GLU A 31 -19.66 5.63 0.63
C GLU A 31 -18.38 5.86 1.46
N HIS A 32 -17.88 4.79 2.09
CA HIS A 32 -16.65 4.79 2.88
C HIS A 32 -15.45 4.17 2.13
N GLY A 33 -15.65 3.75 0.87
CA GLY A 33 -14.61 3.12 0.06
C GLY A 33 -14.18 1.74 0.55
N LEU A 34 -15.03 1.04 1.31
CA LEU A 34 -14.80 -0.33 1.74
C LEU A 34 -15.32 -1.30 0.67
N MET A 35 -14.55 -2.33 0.38
CA MET A 35 -14.89 -3.42 -0.55
C MET A 35 -14.57 -4.77 0.10
N ASN A 36 -15.07 -5.87 -0.44
CA ASN A 36 -14.76 -7.20 0.11
C ASN A 36 -13.25 -7.49 0.05
N GLU A 37 -12.58 -6.95 -0.97
CA GLU A 37 -11.14 -7.06 -1.19
C GLU A 37 -10.32 -6.06 -0.36
N SER A 38 -10.99 -5.08 0.26
CA SER A 38 -10.39 -4.06 1.14
C SER A 38 -11.37 -3.74 2.28
N PRO A 39 -11.57 -4.67 3.23
CA PRO A 39 -12.69 -4.60 4.18
C PRO A 39 -12.42 -3.66 5.36
N ALA A 40 -11.24 -3.03 5.41
CA ALA A 40 -10.94 -1.94 6.32
C ALA A 40 -10.19 -0.82 5.61
N ARG A 41 -10.21 0.36 6.23
CA ARG A 41 -9.54 1.56 5.75
C ARG A 41 -9.30 2.56 6.88
N LEU A 42 -8.09 3.10 6.94
CA LEU A 42 -7.77 4.32 7.68
C LEU A 42 -8.13 5.58 6.86
N ALA A 43 -8.98 6.45 7.39
CA ALA A 43 -9.28 7.77 6.82
C ALA A 43 -9.66 8.79 7.91
N GLU A 44 -9.21 10.03 7.78
CA GLU A 44 -9.53 11.13 8.72
C GLU A 44 -9.22 10.81 10.20
N ASN A 45 -8.16 10.04 10.47
CA ASN A 45 -7.83 9.50 11.80
C ASN A 45 -8.94 8.61 12.39
N LYS A 46 -9.65 7.87 11.53
CA LYS A 46 -10.63 6.86 11.90
C LYS A 46 -10.35 5.58 11.13
N ILE A 47 -10.59 4.44 11.77
CA ILE A 47 -10.47 3.13 11.14
C ILE A 47 -11.89 2.61 10.87
N PHE A 48 -12.24 2.53 9.60
CA PHE A 48 -13.51 1.99 9.13
C PHE A 48 -13.35 0.49 8.88
N ILE A 49 -14.29 -0.32 9.37
CA ILE A 49 -14.23 -1.78 9.31
C ILE A 49 -15.58 -2.33 8.86
N LEU A 50 -15.58 -3.25 7.91
CA LEU A 50 -16.80 -3.90 7.47
C LEU A 50 -17.39 -4.76 8.60
N LYS A 51 -18.66 -4.52 8.94
CA LYS A 51 -19.31 -5.15 10.10
C LYS A 51 -19.57 -6.64 9.89
N THR A 52 -19.63 -7.10 8.64
CA THR A 52 -19.86 -8.50 8.26
C THR A 52 -18.67 -9.42 8.57
N LEU A 53 -17.49 -8.86 8.81
CA LEU A 53 -16.31 -9.62 9.23
C LEU A 53 -16.56 -10.35 10.56
N SER A 54 -16.02 -11.56 10.67
CA SER A 54 -15.93 -12.28 11.95
C SER A 54 -15.07 -11.50 12.95
N ASN A 55 -15.12 -11.87 14.24
CA ASN A 55 -14.32 -11.18 15.25
C ASN A 55 -12.81 -11.31 15.00
N GLU A 56 -12.37 -12.46 14.51
CA GLU A 56 -10.97 -12.72 14.15
C GLU A 56 -10.54 -11.83 12.98
N GLU A 57 -11.36 -11.78 11.92
CA GLU A 57 -11.12 -10.91 10.76
C GLU A 57 -11.14 -9.42 11.13
N LYS A 58 -12.03 -9.00 12.05
CA LYS A 58 -12.04 -7.62 12.57
C LYS A 58 -10.74 -7.29 13.30
N MET A 59 -10.24 -8.19 14.15
CA MET A 59 -8.98 -7.97 14.86
C MET A 59 -7.82 -7.85 13.88
N GLU A 60 -7.72 -8.74 12.90
CA GLU A 60 -6.68 -8.65 11.86
C GLU A 60 -6.80 -7.38 11.04
N ALA A 61 -8.01 -6.98 10.65
CA ALA A 61 -8.26 -5.76 9.90
C ALA A 61 -7.85 -4.50 10.69
N ILE A 62 -8.20 -4.43 11.97
CA ILE A 62 -7.76 -3.34 12.85
C ILE A 62 -6.24 -3.33 12.97
N ALA A 63 -5.64 -4.49 13.25
CA ALA A 63 -4.19 -4.60 13.39
C ALA A 63 -3.47 -4.17 12.11
N HIS A 64 -4.03 -4.48 10.94
CA HIS A 64 -3.50 -4.06 9.65
C HIS A 64 -3.52 -2.53 9.51
N GLU A 65 -4.67 -1.88 9.73
CA GLU A 65 -4.77 -0.42 9.61
C GLU A 65 -3.91 0.31 10.66
N VAL A 66 -3.88 -0.16 11.91
CA VAL A 66 -2.99 0.39 12.95
C VAL A 66 -1.52 0.10 12.62
N GLY A 67 -1.22 -1.03 11.99
CA GLY A 67 0.11 -1.39 11.53
C GLY A 67 0.66 -0.39 10.51
N HIS A 68 -0.17 0.11 9.59
CA HIS A 68 0.23 1.20 8.69
C HIS A 68 0.62 2.45 9.48
N VAL A 69 -0.16 2.84 10.50
CA VAL A 69 0.17 3.98 11.38
C VAL A 69 1.48 3.76 12.14
N LEU A 70 1.75 2.52 12.59
CA LEU A 70 3.00 2.18 13.26
C LEU A 70 4.20 2.41 12.34
N LEU A 71 4.14 1.91 11.11
CA LEU A 71 5.23 2.07 10.15
C LEU A 71 5.44 3.53 9.75
N MET A 72 4.36 4.30 9.67
CA MET A 72 4.42 5.75 9.48
C MET A 72 5.15 6.45 10.64
N ASN A 73 4.83 6.10 11.91
CA ASN A 73 5.56 6.60 13.09
C ASN A 73 7.03 6.16 13.09
N ARG A 74 7.36 5.07 12.41
CA ARG A 74 8.74 4.60 12.16
C ARG A 74 9.39 5.20 10.91
N LYS A 75 8.78 6.24 10.31
CA LYS A 75 9.29 6.98 9.15
C LYS A 75 9.32 6.20 7.84
N LEU A 76 8.44 5.21 7.69
CA LEU A 76 8.18 4.64 6.37
C LEU A 76 7.40 5.65 5.53
N ILE A 77 7.86 5.91 4.31
CA ILE A 77 7.23 6.90 3.44
C ILE A 77 5.92 6.40 2.83
N GLY A 78 4.97 7.32 2.64
CA GLY A 78 3.82 7.16 1.75
C GLY A 78 3.91 8.10 0.56
N VAL A 79 3.23 7.75 -0.52
CA VAL A 79 3.14 8.54 -1.75
C VAL A 79 1.72 9.07 -1.92
N SER A 80 1.63 10.36 -2.24
CA SER A 80 0.39 11.04 -2.59
C SER A 80 0.48 11.61 -4.02
N ILE A 81 -0.63 11.55 -4.76
CA ILE A 81 -0.70 11.87 -6.20
C ILE A 81 -1.83 12.86 -6.46
N TYR A 82 -1.62 13.79 -7.39
CA TYR A 82 -2.65 14.75 -7.81
C TYR A 82 -3.74 14.05 -8.64
N HIS A 83 -5.00 14.40 -8.35
CA HIS A 83 -6.19 14.15 -9.19
C HIS A 83 -6.82 12.75 -9.16
N SER A 84 -8.11 12.71 -9.56
CA SER A 84 -9.02 11.59 -9.91
C SER A 84 -9.03 10.27 -9.11
N TYR A 85 -10.18 9.58 -9.10
CA TYR A 85 -10.34 8.26 -8.46
C TYR A 85 -9.39 7.17 -9.00
N GLN A 86 -8.94 7.28 -10.26
CA GLN A 86 -8.01 6.31 -10.87
C GLN A 86 -6.60 6.40 -10.29
N HIS A 87 -6.14 7.61 -9.93
CA HIS A 87 -4.85 7.77 -9.26
C HIS A 87 -4.89 7.29 -7.80
N ASN A 88 -6.07 7.24 -7.18
CA ASN A 88 -6.23 6.63 -5.85
C ASN A 88 -5.87 5.14 -5.86
N PHE A 89 -6.24 4.39 -6.91
CA PHE A 89 -5.88 2.97 -6.99
C PHE A 89 -4.37 2.79 -7.17
N PHE A 90 -3.75 3.53 -8.09
CA PHE A 90 -2.30 3.48 -8.30
C PHE A 90 -1.53 3.83 -7.01
N ALA A 91 -1.88 4.95 -6.35
CA ALA A 91 -1.23 5.38 -5.12
C ALA A 91 -1.44 4.37 -3.99
N ALA A 92 -2.66 3.83 -3.83
CA ALA A 92 -2.95 2.81 -2.83
C ALA A 92 -2.11 1.55 -3.07
N MET A 93 -2.00 1.06 -4.31
CA MET A 93 -1.19 -0.14 -4.58
C MET A 93 0.30 0.10 -4.39
N LEU A 94 0.81 1.30 -4.69
CA LEU A 94 2.19 1.67 -4.42
C LEU A 94 2.48 1.72 -2.92
N ASN A 95 1.60 2.35 -2.13
CA ASN A 95 1.76 2.45 -0.69
C ASN A 95 1.66 1.08 -0.01
N ASN A 96 0.70 0.25 -0.44
CA ASN A 96 0.58 -1.14 -0.01
C ASN A 96 1.86 -1.91 -0.32
N LEU A 97 2.37 -1.78 -1.54
CA LEU A 97 3.62 -2.42 -1.93
C LEU A 97 4.78 -1.96 -1.04
N ILE A 98 4.88 -0.68 -0.69
CA ILE A 98 5.95 -0.17 0.18
C ILE A 98 5.83 -0.78 1.59
N SER A 99 4.63 -0.80 2.18
CA SER A 99 4.43 -1.12 3.60
C SER A 99 4.16 -2.59 3.92
N HIS A 100 3.45 -3.33 3.09
CA HIS A 100 2.84 -4.60 3.48
C HIS A 100 3.83 -5.66 3.95
N LYS A 101 4.98 -5.81 3.29
CA LYS A 101 5.96 -6.82 3.71
C LYS A 101 6.43 -6.57 5.15
N GLU A 102 6.86 -5.35 5.43
CA GLU A 102 7.32 -4.99 6.77
C GLU A 102 6.16 -5.03 7.77
N LEU A 103 4.96 -4.58 7.37
CA LEU A 103 3.77 -4.61 8.21
C LEU A 103 3.46 -6.03 8.68
N ILE A 104 3.41 -6.99 7.75
CA ILE A 104 3.14 -8.40 8.04
C ILE A 104 4.22 -8.96 8.98
N GLU A 105 5.49 -8.65 8.72
CA GLU A 105 6.61 -9.09 9.55
C GLU A 105 6.54 -8.51 10.96
N VAL A 106 6.26 -7.21 11.11
CA VAL A 106 6.16 -6.51 12.40
C VAL A 106 4.96 -7.03 13.20
N LEU A 107 3.77 -7.10 12.60
CA LEU A 107 2.58 -7.65 13.27
C LEU A 107 2.84 -9.07 13.76
N LYS A 108 3.52 -9.89 12.94
CA LYS A 108 3.81 -11.28 13.31
C LYS A 108 4.89 -11.38 14.39
N ASN A 109 5.99 -10.67 14.25
CA ASN A 109 7.18 -10.85 15.08
C ASN A 109 7.09 -10.10 16.41
N GLU A 110 6.50 -8.91 16.42
CA GLU A 110 6.43 -8.05 17.62
C GLU A 110 5.12 -8.25 18.39
N PHE A 111 4.02 -8.48 17.68
CA PHE A 111 2.67 -8.56 18.28
C PHE A 111 2.02 -9.95 18.16
N ASN A 112 2.67 -10.90 17.49
CA ASN A 112 2.11 -12.24 17.22
C ASN A 112 0.70 -12.21 16.60
N ILE A 113 0.44 -11.22 15.74
CA ILE A 113 -0.79 -11.09 14.96
C ILE A 113 -0.50 -11.57 13.53
N GLY A 114 -1.32 -12.49 13.03
CA GLY A 114 -1.22 -12.98 11.65
C GLY A 114 -1.86 -12.00 10.66
N SER A 115 -1.63 -12.24 9.37
CA SER A 115 -2.30 -11.53 8.27
C SER A 115 -3.08 -12.52 7.40
N ILE A 116 -3.79 -13.45 8.04
CA ILE A 116 -4.41 -14.61 7.37
C ILE A 116 -5.49 -14.14 6.39
N MET A 117 -6.36 -13.23 6.82
CA MET A 117 -7.41 -12.64 6.00
C MET A 117 -6.82 -11.92 4.79
N HIS A 118 -5.81 -11.06 5.01
CA HIS A 118 -5.16 -10.31 3.95
C HIS A 118 -4.55 -11.23 2.87
N LEU A 119 -3.78 -12.24 3.28
CA LEU A 119 -3.17 -13.19 2.34
C LEU A 119 -4.21 -14.06 1.62
N LYS A 120 -5.33 -14.37 2.28
CA LYS A 120 -6.47 -15.07 1.65
C LYS A 120 -7.12 -14.21 0.58
N LEU A 121 -7.38 -12.93 0.83
CA LEU A 121 -7.96 -12.01 -0.15
C LEU A 121 -7.05 -11.83 -1.37
N GLN A 122 -5.74 -11.70 -1.16
CA GLN A 122 -4.75 -11.64 -2.25
C GLN A 122 -4.78 -12.90 -3.12
N LYS A 123 -4.85 -14.08 -2.50
CA LYS A 123 -5.00 -15.35 -3.21
C LYS A 123 -6.30 -15.40 -4.02
N GLU A 124 -7.42 -15.01 -3.41
CA GLU A 124 -8.72 -15.06 -4.08
C GLU A 124 -8.74 -14.15 -5.31
N ALA A 125 -8.17 -12.94 -5.22
CA ALA A 125 -8.05 -12.00 -6.34
C ALA A 125 -7.25 -12.56 -7.54
N LEU A 126 -6.24 -13.40 -7.29
CA LEU A 126 -5.49 -14.10 -8.35
C LEU A 126 -6.31 -15.25 -8.96
N LEU A 127 -6.96 -16.07 -8.13
CA LEU A 127 -7.60 -17.31 -8.58
C LEU A 127 -8.98 -17.08 -9.25
N ASN A 128 -9.69 -16.02 -8.88
CA ASN A 128 -11.03 -15.73 -9.41
C ASN A 128 -11.02 -14.91 -10.71
N LYS A 129 -9.84 -14.72 -11.33
CA LYS A 129 -9.62 -13.89 -12.53
C LYS A 129 -9.99 -12.41 -12.37
N SER A 130 -10.18 -11.90 -11.15
CA SER A 130 -10.47 -10.48 -10.92
C SER A 130 -9.35 -9.60 -11.48
N ILE A 131 -8.09 -9.94 -11.19
CA ILE A 131 -6.93 -9.19 -11.72
C ILE A 131 -6.84 -9.31 -13.25
N GLU A 132 -7.00 -10.51 -13.81
CA GLU A 132 -6.99 -10.74 -15.27
C GLU A 132 -8.05 -9.87 -15.97
N ASN A 133 -9.28 -9.85 -15.45
CA ASN A 133 -10.36 -9.03 -15.98
C ASN A 133 -10.05 -7.53 -15.88
N ARG A 134 -9.42 -7.07 -14.79
CA ARG A 134 -9.02 -5.67 -14.63
C ARG A 134 -7.94 -5.27 -15.63
N ILE A 135 -6.97 -6.14 -15.92
CA ILE A 135 -5.94 -5.88 -16.95
C ILE A 135 -6.60 -5.69 -18.32
N HIS A 136 -7.59 -6.52 -18.67
CA HIS A 136 -8.27 -6.43 -19.97
C HIS A 136 -9.21 -5.24 -20.11
N ASN A 137 -9.77 -4.75 -19.00
CA ASN A 137 -10.74 -3.65 -18.98
C ASN A 137 -10.16 -2.34 -18.43
N ALA A 138 -8.85 -2.28 -18.21
CA ALA A 138 -8.20 -1.13 -17.61
C ALA A 138 -8.47 0.13 -18.43
N SER A 139 -8.82 1.20 -17.72
CA SER A 139 -9.23 2.46 -18.32
C SER A 139 -8.08 3.45 -18.53
N SER A 140 -6.92 3.19 -17.92
CA SER A 140 -5.72 4.03 -18.02
C SER A 140 -4.43 3.24 -17.78
N GLU A 141 -3.28 3.82 -18.12
CA GLU A 141 -1.96 3.23 -17.82
C GLU A 141 -1.69 3.16 -16.32
N GLU A 142 -2.13 4.16 -15.55
CA GLU A 142 -1.98 4.19 -14.10
C GLU A 142 -2.72 3.03 -13.43
N GLU A 143 -3.89 2.66 -13.93
CA GLU A 143 -4.57 1.46 -13.44
C GLU A 143 -3.72 0.20 -13.71
N LEU A 144 -3.14 0.08 -14.90
CA LEU A 144 -2.25 -1.04 -15.27
C LEU A 144 -0.96 -1.06 -14.43
N TYR A 145 -0.35 0.11 -14.18
CA TYR A 145 0.82 0.20 -13.32
C TYR A 145 0.50 -0.16 -11.86
N GLY A 146 -0.66 0.30 -11.36
CA GLY A 146 -1.17 -0.10 -10.04
C GLY A 146 -1.37 -1.62 -9.94
N ILE A 147 -1.86 -2.27 -11.00
CA ILE A 147 -1.96 -3.73 -11.04
C ILE A 147 -0.57 -4.39 -10.98
N GLY A 148 0.43 -3.85 -11.68
CA GLY A 148 1.80 -4.40 -11.58
C GLY A 148 2.40 -4.24 -10.18
N PHE A 149 2.12 -3.14 -9.48
CA PHE A 149 2.47 -2.97 -8.06
C PHE A 149 1.77 -4.00 -7.18
N GLN A 150 0.46 -4.19 -7.37
CA GLN A 150 -0.33 -5.18 -6.66
C GLN A 150 0.22 -6.61 -6.85
N LEU A 151 0.57 -6.98 -8.09
CA LEU A 151 1.14 -8.30 -8.38
C LEU A 151 2.50 -8.51 -7.71
N TYR A 152 3.33 -7.47 -7.65
CA TYR A 152 4.61 -7.57 -6.96
C TYR A 152 4.47 -7.58 -5.44
N ASP A 153 3.48 -6.85 -4.89
CA ASP A 153 3.11 -6.96 -3.48
C ASP A 153 2.70 -8.40 -3.12
N ILE A 154 1.81 -9.01 -3.91
CA ILE A 154 1.41 -10.41 -3.69
C ILE A 154 2.63 -11.35 -3.75
N CYS A 155 3.52 -11.15 -4.73
CA CYS A 155 4.75 -11.95 -4.87
C CYS A 155 5.63 -11.88 -3.61
N ARG A 156 5.79 -10.69 -3.00
CA ARG A 156 6.64 -10.51 -1.81
C ARG A 156 5.98 -10.92 -0.49
N THR A 157 4.65 -10.87 -0.38
CA THR A 157 3.91 -11.20 0.85
C THR A 157 3.49 -12.67 0.94
N THR A 158 3.26 -13.33 -0.20
CA THR A 158 2.85 -14.75 -0.26
C THR A 158 4.00 -15.71 -0.62
N GLY A 159 5.16 -15.17 -0.98
CA GLY A 159 6.32 -15.93 -1.44
C GLY A 159 6.17 -16.46 -2.87
N GLU A 160 7.00 -17.44 -3.25
CA GLU A 160 7.09 -17.94 -4.63
C GLU A 160 5.90 -18.83 -5.08
N ILE A 161 4.89 -19.01 -4.23
CA ILE A 161 3.78 -19.96 -4.43
C ILE A 161 2.98 -19.65 -5.71
N TYR A 162 2.79 -18.37 -6.03
CA TYR A 162 1.97 -17.93 -7.19
C TYR A 162 2.81 -17.36 -8.35
N ASN A 163 4.11 -17.66 -8.39
CA ASN A 163 5.00 -17.10 -9.41
C ASN A 163 4.54 -17.41 -10.85
N ALA A 164 4.02 -18.61 -11.11
CA ALA A 164 3.58 -19.00 -12.44
C ALA A 164 2.31 -18.24 -12.89
N GLU A 165 1.35 -18.03 -11.99
CA GLU A 165 0.15 -17.23 -12.24
C GLU A 165 0.50 -15.75 -12.45
N ILE A 166 1.35 -15.20 -11.59
CA ILE A 166 1.83 -13.82 -11.70
C ILE A 166 2.59 -13.64 -13.01
N GLU A 167 3.45 -14.59 -13.41
CA GLU A 167 4.22 -14.53 -14.66
C GLU A 167 3.30 -14.46 -15.90
N LYS A 168 2.18 -15.17 -15.89
CA LYS A 168 1.18 -15.08 -16.98
C LYS A 168 0.56 -13.68 -17.05
N LEU A 169 0.21 -13.09 -15.90
CA LEU A 169 -0.44 -11.78 -15.82
C LEU A 169 0.53 -10.63 -16.18
N ILE A 170 1.78 -10.69 -15.74
CA ILE A 170 2.77 -9.65 -16.12
C ILE A 170 3.11 -9.73 -17.61
N ASN A 171 3.03 -10.91 -18.24
CA ASN A 171 3.34 -11.06 -19.66
C ASN A 171 2.14 -10.76 -20.58
N SER A 172 0.94 -10.55 -20.03
CA SER A 172 -0.25 -10.21 -20.82
C SER A 172 -0.37 -8.71 -21.13
N ASN A 173 0.37 -7.84 -20.43
CA ASN A 173 0.33 -6.39 -20.63
C ASN A 173 1.69 -5.72 -20.32
N GLU A 174 2.16 -4.85 -21.21
CA GLU A 174 3.46 -4.18 -21.10
C GLU A 174 3.57 -3.26 -19.88
N CYS A 175 2.53 -2.47 -19.58
CA CYS A 175 2.53 -1.55 -18.44
C CYS A 175 2.60 -2.31 -17.11
N VAL A 176 1.82 -3.39 -16.99
CA VAL A 176 1.86 -4.30 -15.83
C VAL A 176 3.26 -4.89 -15.66
N ASN A 177 3.89 -5.36 -16.75
CA ASN A 177 5.25 -5.89 -16.72
C ASN A 177 6.27 -4.84 -16.24
N LYS A 178 6.17 -3.64 -16.81
CA LYS A 178 7.11 -2.54 -16.55
C LYS A 178 7.07 -2.11 -15.09
N SER A 179 5.88 -1.87 -14.55
CA SER A 179 5.67 -1.53 -13.13
C SER A 179 6.09 -2.65 -12.18
N PHE A 180 5.79 -3.91 -12.51
CA PHE A 180 6.25 -5.05 -11.71
C PHE A 180 7.79 -5.10 -11.64
N LYS A 181 8.48 -4.97 -12.77
CA LYS A 181 9.96 -4.98 -12.84
C LYS A 181 10.58 -3.79 -12.13
N ALA A 182 10.05 -2.58 -12.35
CA ALA A 182 10.53 -1.37 -11.68
C ALA A 182 10.36 -1.49 -10.17
N SER A 183 9.23 -2.00 -9.70
CA SER A 183 8.97 -2.26 -8.29
C SER A 183 9.99 -3.21 -7.68
N LYS A 184 10.26 -4.33 -8.36
CA LYS A 184 11.28 -5.29 -7.94
C LYS A 184 12.68 -4.69 -7.89
N MET A 185 13.01 -3.80 -8.82
CA MET A 185 14.34 -3.19 -8.88
C MET A 185 14.55 -2.12 -7.82
N TYR A 186 13.55 -1.26 -7.58
CA TYR A 186 13.72 -0.05 -6.78
C TYR A 186 13.11 -0.16 -5.38
N LEU A 187 12.00 -0.89 -5.21
CA LEU A 187 11.20 -0.90 -3.99
C LEU A 187 11.38 -2.15 -3.11
N ASN A 188 12.03 -3.21 -3.59
CA ASN A 188 12.16 -4.50 -2.89
C ASN A 188 12.61 -4.40 -1.42
N ASP A 189 13.54 -3.49 -1.16
CA ASP A 189 14.22 -3.34 0.13
C ASP A 189 13.81 -2.10 0.92
N ILE A 190 12.85 -1.30 0.43
CA ILE A 190 12.34 -0.16 1.20
C ILE A 190 11.70 -0.69 2.49
N ASN A 191 12.07 -0.06 3.62
CA ASN A 191 11.57 -0.36 4.95
C ASN A 191 11.86 0.83 5.89
N SER A 192 11.29 0.81 7.10
CA SER A 192 11.35 1.90 8.07
C SER A 192 12.74 2.16 8.68
N SER A 193 13.69 1.22 8.54
CA SER A 193 15.08 1.43 8.97
C SER A 193 15.93 2.18 7.92
N MET A 194 15.43 2.31 6.69
CA MET A 194 16.07 3.05 5.62
C MET A 194 15.90 4.56 5.83
N ASP A 195 16.93 5.34 5.53
CA ASP A 195 16.84 6.80 5.57
C ASP A 195 15.74 7.34 4.63
N GLU A 196 14.96 8.32 5.10
CA GLU A 196 13.82 8.88 4.38
C GLU A 196 14.23 9.42 2.99
N GLU A 197 15.40 10.06 2.87
CA GLU A 197 15.85 10.59 1.58
C GLU A 197 16.15 9.47 0.58
N GLU A 198 16.69 8.33 1.05
CA GLU A 198 16.96 7.17 0.20
C GLU A 198 15.67 6.44 -0.19
N GLN A 199 14.69 6.33 0.73
CA GLN A 199 13.36 5.81 0.39
C GLN A 199 12.72 6.65 -0.73
N ILE A 200 12.72 7.98 -0.58
CA ILE A 200 12.18 8.94 -1.56
C ILE A 200 12.91 8.78 -2.91
N LYS A 201 14.24 8.73 -2.88
CA LYS A 201 15.06 8.61 -4.10
C LYS A 201 14.75 7.34 -4.88
N ARG A 202 14.54 6.21 -4.20
CA ARG A 202 14.15 4.94 -4.84
C ARG A 202 12.78 5.04 -5.51
N VAL A 203 11.81 5.66 -4.84
CA VAL A 203 10.50 5.91 -5.43
C VAL A 203 10.63 6.81 -6.67
N ILE A 204 11.39 7.91 -6.58
CA ILE A 204 11.66 8.80 -7.73
C ILE A 204 12.30 8.04 -8.90
N TYR A 205 13.26 7.15 -8.65
CA TYR A 205 13.86 6.33 -9.71
C TYR A 205 12.86 5.37 -10.34
N MET A 206 11.97 4.76 -9.57
CA MET A 206 10.86 3.97 -10.11
C MET A 206 9.95 4.84 -10.99
N PHE A 207 9.51 6.01 -10.53
CA PHE A 207 8.67 6.90 -11.34
C PHE A 207 9.38 7.38 -12.62
N LYS A 208 10.70 7.63 -12.56
CA LYS A 208 11.50 7.97 -13.74
C LYS A 208 11.53 6.82 -14.74
N GLU A 209 11.72 5.58 -14.29
CA GLU A 209 11.67 4.38 -15.13
C GLU A 209 10.30 4.24 -15.81
N LEU A 210 9.23 4.55 -15.08
CA LEU A 210 7.86 4.51 -15.59
C LEU A 210 7.49 5.71 -16.47
N SER A 211 8.33 6.75 -16.55
CA SER A 211 8.02 8.02 -17.21
C SER A 211 6.81 8.74 -16.60
N MET A 212 6.72 8.75 -15.27
CA MET A 212 5.56 9.23 -14.49
C MET A 212 5.92 10.31 -13.45
N LEU A 213 7.04 11.02 -13.61
CA LEU A 213 7.53 11.97 -12.60
C LEU A 213 6.54 13.10 -12.31
N GLU A 214 5.72 13.46 -13.29
CA GLU A 214 4.70 14.51 -13.20
C GLU A 214 3.54 14.18 -12.26
N LEU A 215 3.37 12.91 -11.87
CA LEU A 215 2.29 12.49 -10.99
C LEU A 215 2.61 12.68 -9.50
N ILE A 216 3.89 12.86 -9.15
CA ILE A 216 4.30 13.01 -7.75
C ILE A 216 4.04 14.45 -7.29
N THR A 217 3.20 14.60 -6.26
CA THR A 217 2.98 15.90 -5.61
C THR A 217 3.65 16.03 -4.26
N SER A 218 3.70 14.93 -3.50
CA SER A 218 4.30 14.88 -2.17
C SER A 218 4.65 13.45 -1.78
N PHE A 219 5.56 13.35 -0.82
CA PHE A 219 5.76 12.15 -0.02
C PHE A 219 5.21 12.49 1.37
N ASP A 220 4.12 11.82 1.75
CA ASP A 220 3.41 12.10 3.00
C ASP A 220 3.40 10.84 3.86
N CYS A 221 3.69 10.98 5.14
CA CYS A 221 3.66 9.89 6.12
C CYS A 221 2.49 10.04 7.11
N VAL A 222 1.47 10.84 6.76
CA VAL A 222 0.18 11.17 7.41
C VAL A 222 0.00 12.69 7.56
N ASP A 223 -1.17 13.11 7.10
CA ASP A 223 -1.77 14.44 7.08
C ASP A 223 -2.17 14.97 8.48
N VAL A 224 -1.26 14.85 9.46
CA VAL A 224 -1.38 15.52 10.76
C VAL A 224 -0.07 16.27 11.03
N TYR A 225 -0.05 17.51 10.56
CA TYR A 225 0.93 18.55 10.83
C TYR A 225 2.35 18.39 10.23
N MET A 226 2.54 19.16 9.15
CA MET A 226 3.79 19.75 8.62
C MET A 226 4.58 18.87 7.61
N LYS A 227 5.29 19.39 6.58
CA LYS A 227 5.94 20.70 6.36
C LYS A 227 6.00 21.03 4.86
N GLU A 228 5.91 22.31 4.51
CA GLU A 228 6.21 22.90 3.19
C GLU A 228 7.58 22.44 2.60
N ASN A 229 8.50 21.96 3.44
CA ASN A 229 9.85 21.55 3.07
C ASN A 229 9.94 20.26 2.22
N VAL A 230 8.98 19.33 2.28
CA VAL A 230 9.07 18.07 1.49
C VAL A 230 8.76 18.35 0.02
N ILE A 231 7.78 19.20 -0.26
CA ILE A 231 7.44 19.62 -1.62
C ILE A 231 8.61 20.35 -2.27
N ASP A 232 9.31 21.21 -1.51
CA ASP A 232 10.50 21.90 -2.00
C ASP A 232 11.68 20.96 -2.21
N LEU A 233 11.88 19.95 -1.35
CA LEU A 233 12.88 18.90 -1.54
C LEU A 233 12.58 18.05 -2.79
N VAL A 234 11.31 17.70 -3.04
CA VAL A 234 10.91 16.97 -4.25
C VAL A 234 11.11 17.84 -5.48
N LYS A 235 10.65 19.09 -5.48
CA LYS A 235 10.89 20.03 -6.60
C LYS A 235 12.38 20.28 -6.84
N GLN A 236 13.17 20.38 -5.78
CA GLN A 236 14.61 20.54 -5.85
C GLN A 236 15.27 19.28 -6.40
N LYS A 237 14.94 18.09 -5.90
CA LYS A 237 15.53 16.82 -6.36
C LYS A 237 15.09 16.44 -7.76
N VAL A 238 13.81 16.60 -8.09
CA VAL A 238 13.29 16.47 -9.45
C VAL A 238 14.01 17.48 -10.35
N GLY A 239 14.10 18.74 -9.94
CA GLY A 239 14.83 19.79 -10.67
C GLY A 239 16.33 19.53 -10.84
N GLU A 240 17.01 18.97 -9.83
CA GLU A 240 18.42 18.55 -9.88
C GLU A 240 18.60 17.37 -10.84
N LEU A 241 17.72 16.36 -10.77
CA LEU A 241 17.75 15.20 -11.66
C LEU A 241 17.45 15.56 -13.13
N PHE A 242 16.60 16.55 -13.37
CA PHE A 242 16.37 17.13 -14.70
C PHE A 242 17.59 17.92 -15.21
N ARG A 243 18.38 18.55 -14.33
CA ARG A 243 19.63 19.24 -14.72
C ARG A 243 20.79 18.28 -14.98
N GLU A 244 20.85 17.18 -14.24
CA GLU A 244 21.94 16.19 -14.34
C GLU A 244 21.77 15.23 -15.54
N ASN A 245 20.55 15.00 -16.00
CA ASN A 245 20.27 14.32 -17.27
C ASN A 245 19.96 15.37 -18.33
N LYS A 246 20.95 15.77 -19.15
CA LYS A 246 20.78 16.73 -20.26
C LYS A 246 19.67 16.31 -21.23
N ILE A 247 18.43 16.71 -20.94
CA ILE A 247 17.33 16.89 -21.89
C ILE A 247 17.26 18.39 -22.20
#